data_AF-A0A962CK30-F1
#
_entry.id   AF-A0A962CK30-F1
#
_cell.length_a   1.000
_cell.length_b   1.000
_cell.length_c   1.000
_cell.angle_alpha   90.00
_cell.angle_beta   90.00
_cell.angle_gamma   90.00
#
_symmetry.space_group_name_H-M   'P 1'
#
loop_
_entity.id
_entity.type
_entity.pdbx_description
1 polymer ?
#
loop_
_entity_poly.entity_id
_entity_poly.type
_entity_poly.pdbx_seq_one_letter_code
_entity_poly.pdbx_strand_id
1 'polypeptide(L)'
;MAHVHARGLVLRMDPDELRKQAATCSCAEDDAVYAQHYFLCIDSDASGGLWVPLFTGARVGTRELPRSAQTGDPRWMGMSAHYDPAQVWKATHKAVQRAATAANDRSSAKLPNRVKPEAVPERAQFSLGNLLK
;
A
#
# COMPACT_ATOMS: atom_id res chain seq x y z
N MET A 1 -3.61 5.29 16.41
CA MET A 1 -2.17 5.36 16.80
C MET A 1 -1.39 5.69 15.55
N ALA A 2 -0.36 6.55 15.64
CA ALA A 2 0.45 6.90 14.48
C ALA A 2 1.34 5.73 14.07
N HIS A 3 1.27 5.33 12.80
CA HIS A 3 2.21 4.36 12.24
C HIS A 3 3.53 5.06 11.92
N VAL A 4 4.65 4.37 12.11
CA VAL A 4 5.93 4.79 11.52
C VAL A 4 5.89 4.38 10.05
N HIS A 5 5.60 5.34 9.17
CA HIS A 5 5.59 5.11 7.72
C HIS A 5 7.02 4.89 7.23
N ALA A 6 7.29 3.67 6.79
CA ALA A 6 8.59 3.23 6.33
C ALA A 6 8.39 2.14 5.27
N ARG A 7 9.37 2.01 4.38
CA ARG A 7 9.39 0.97 3.36
C ARG A 7 9.13 -0.41 3.96
N GLY A 8 8.25 -1.17 3.32
CA GLY A 8 7.83 -2.50 3.77
C GLY A 8 6.64 -2.49 4.74
N LEU A 9 6.18 -1.33 5.21
CA LEU A 9 4.94 -1.24 5.99
C LEU A 9 3.73 -1.61 5.13
N VAL A 10 2.81 -2.39 5.67
CA VAL A 10 1.53 -2.70 5.05
C VAL A 10 0.39 -2.17 5.92
N LEU A 11 -0.58 -1.51 5.30
CA LEU A 11 -1.79 -1.04 5.95
C LEU A 11 -2.99 -1.41 5.12
N ARG A 12 -4.08 -1.83 5.76
CA ARG A 12 -5.38 -1.87 5.10
C ARG A 12 -5.90 -0.44 5.01
N MET A 13 -6.25 0.02 3.82
CA MET A 13 -6.71 1.40 3.60
C MET A 13 -7.93 1.43 2.70
N ASP A 14 -8.74 2.48 2.87
CA ASP A 14 -9.86 2.80 2.02
C ASP A 14 -9.42 3.79 0.92
N PRO A 15 -9.39 3.40 -0.37
CA PRO A 15 -9.00 4.26 -1.48
C PRO A 15 -9.90 5.50 -1.63
N ASP A 16 -11.17 5.43 -1.26
CA ASP A 16 -12.08 6.57 -1.35
C ASP A 16 -11.72 7.64 -0.31
N GLU A 17 -11.27 7.22 0.88
CA GLU A 17 -10.73 8.14 1.88
C GLU A 17 -9.38 8.74 1.46
N LEU A 18 -8.52 7.97 0.78
CA LEU A 18 -7.29 8.51 0.21
C LEU A 18 -7.61 9.62 -0.80
N ARG A 19 -8.56 9.40 -1.71
CA ARG A 19 -9.01 10.39 -2.71
C ARG A 19 -9.59 11.65 -2.06
N LYS A 20 -10.44 11.51 -1.04
CA LYS A 20 -10.98 12.65 -0.27
C LYS A 20 -9.89 13.50 0.40
N GLN A 21 -8.72 12.92 0.66
CA GLN A 21 -7.56 13.61 1.23
C GLN A 21 -6.53 14.03 0.15
N ALA A 22 -6.96 14.12 -1.11
CA ALA A 22 -6.16 14.53 -2.26
C ALA A 22 -4.94 13.62 -2.54
N ALA A 23 -5.04 12.33 -2.21
CA ALA A 23 -4.06 11.36 -2.70
C ALA A 23 -4.18 11.22 -4.23
N THR A 24 -3.06 11.04 -4.90
CA THR A 24 -3.00 10.87 -6.36
C THR A 24 -2.60 9.44 -6.72
N CYS A 25 -3.08 8.95 -7.86
CA CYS A 25 -2.74 7.64 -8.39
C CYS A 25 -2.03 7.78 -9.74
N SER A 26 -1.11 6.86 -10.07
CA SER A 26 -0.39 6.85 -11.34
C SER A 26 -1.24 6.37 -12.52
N CYS A 27 -2.27 5.55 -12.28
CA CYS A 27 -3.20 5.06 -13.30
C CYS A 27 -4.44 5.95 -13.43
N ALA A 28 -5.26 5.69 -14.45
CA ALA A 28 -6.55 6.34 -14.61
C ALA A 28 -7.50 6.06 -13.42
N GLU A 29 -8.46 6.93 -13.19
CA GLU A 29 -9.40 6.81 -12.05
C GLU A 29 -10.23 5.52 -12.11
N ASP A 30 -10.59 5.09 -13.32
CA ASP A 30 -11.36 3.87 -13.58
C ASP A 30 -10.56 2.58 -13.33
N ASP A 31 -9.23 2.65 -13.44
CA ASP A 31 -8.31 1.52 -13.22
C ASP A 31 -7.83 1.42 -11.77
N ALA A 32 -7.95 2.52 -11.03
CA ALA A 32 -7.53 2.59 -9.65
C ALA A 32 -8.45 1.76 -8.75
N VAL A 33 -7.87 1.07 -7.76
CA VAL A 33 -8.63 0.20 -6.86
C VAL A 33 -9.75 0.94 -6.16
N TYR A 34 -10.91 0.29 -6.12
CA TYR A 34 -12.08 0.70 -5.35
C TYR A 34 -12.22 -0.20 -4.12
N ALA A 35 -12.80 0.32 -3.04
CA ALA A 35 -12.99 -0.38 -1.76
C ALA A 35 -11.69 -0.79 -1.02
N GLN A 36 -11.84 -1.22 0.23
CA GLN A 36 -10.72 -1.46 1.15
C GLN A 36 -9.73 -2.53 0.66
N HIS A 37 -8.47 -2.14 0.51
CA HIS A 37 -7.38 -3.02 0.11
C HIS A 37 -6.21 -2.93 1.10
N TYR A 38 -5.34 -3.94 1.10
CA TYR A 38 -4.02 -3.77 1.72
C TYR A 38 -3.13 -2.98 0.77
N PHE A 39 -2.29 -2.12 1.32
CA PHE A 39 -1.35 -1.30 0.59
C PHE A 39 0.04 -1.46 1.18
N LEU A 40 1.03 -1.67 0.32
CA LEU A 40 2.45 -1.73 0.67
C LEU A 40 3.10 -0.36 0.49
N CYS A 41 3.76 0.13 1.52
CA CYS A 41 4.64 1.31 1.44
C CYS A 41 5.95 0.91 0.75
N ILE A 42 6.20 1.43 -0.44
CA ILE A 42 7.44 1.18 -1.20
C ILE A 42 8.48 2.28 -0.97
N ASP A 43 8.03 3.48 -0.62
CA ASP A 43 8.88 4.63 -0.31
C ASP A 43 8.14 5.57 0.66
N SER A 44 8.88 6.31 1.48
CA SER A 44 8.31 7.25 2.45
C SER A 44 9.31 8.36 2.75
N ASP A 45 8.81 9.59 2.81
CA ASP A 45 9.56 10.78 3.24
C ASP A 45 8.91 11.41 4.50
N ALA A 46 9.29 12.66 4.83
CA ALA A 46 8.77 13.37 6.01
C ALA A 46 7.28 13.77 5.88
N SER A 47 6.75 13.87 4.65
CA SER A 47 5.42 14.40 4.34
C SER A 47 4.40 13.33 3.94
N GLY A 48 4.88 12.26 3.30
CA GLY A 48 4.02 11.22 2.75
C GLY A 48 4.79 9.98 2.31
N GLY A 49 4.11 9.14 1.54
CA GLY A 49 4.70 7.93 1.00
C GLY A 49 4.08 7.50 -0.32
N LEU A 50 4.77 6.55 -0.94
CA LEU A 50 4.32 5.83 -2.13
C LEU A 50 3.78 4.47 -1.70
N TRP A 51 2.55 4.20 -2.10
CA TRP A 51 1.76 3.06 -1.67
C TRP A 51 1.27 2.28 -2.88
N VAL A 52 1.29 0.97 -2.78
CA VAL A 52 0.89 0.08 -3.87
C VAL A 52 -0.21 -0.85 -3.36
N PRO A 53 -1.39 -0.88 -4.00
CA PRO A 53 -2.45 -1.77 -3.59
C PRO A 53 -2.06 -3.23 -3.84
N LEU A 54 -2.52 -4.09 -2.94
CA LEU A 54 -2.27 -5.52 -2.96
C LEU A 54 -3.57 -6.27 -3.23
N PHE A 55 -3.52 -7.15 -4.23
CA PHE A 55 -4.62 -7.98 -4.67
C PHE A 55 -4.51 -9.39 -4.10
N THR A 56 -5.66 -9.94 -3.73
CA THR A 56 -5.80 -11.36 -3.42
C THR A 56 -5.88 -12.14 -4.73
N GLY A 57 -4.79 -12.83 -5.08
CA GLY A 57 -4.70 -13.62 -6.30
C GLY A 57 -4.12 -12.88 -7.50
N ALA A 58 -3.61 -13.66 -8.45
CA ALA A 58 -2.97 -13.14 -9.64
C ALA A 58 -3.99 -12.49 -10.59
N ARG A 59 -3.59 -11.36 -11.15
CA ARG A 59 -4.27 -10.67 -12.26
C ARG A 59 -3.26 -10.40 -13.38
N VAL A 60 -3.75 -10.14 -14.59
CA VAL A 60 -2.90 -9.76 -15.72
C VAL A 60 -2.01 -8.58 -15.33
N GLY A 61 -0.71 -8.68 -15.57
CA GLY A 61 0.27 -7.61 -15.26
C GLY A 61 0.75 -7.55 -13.80
N THR A 62 0.13 -8.31 -12.88
CA THR A 62 0.53 -8.29 -11.47
C THR A 62 1.73 -9.19 -11.18
N ARG A 63 2.49 -8.83 -10.14
CA ARG A 63 3.63 -9.58 -9.62
C ARG A 63 3.32 -10.07 -8.21
N GLU A 64 3.80 -11.25 -7.86
CA GLU A 64 3.57 -11.84 -6.54
C GLU A 64 4.57 -11.33 -5.49
N LEU A 65 4.07 -11.12 -4.27
CA LEU A 65 4.89 -10.98 -3.07
C LEU A 65 4.93 -12.34 -2.34
N PRO A 66 6.13 -12.88 -2.05
CA PRO A 66 6.24 -14.14 -1.34
C PRO A 66 5.54 -14.09 0.01
N ARG A 67 4.63 -15.05 0.27
CA ARG A 67 3.94 -15.13 1.56
C ARG A 67 4.92 -15.31 2.73
N SER A 68 6.04 -15.99 2.50
CA SER A 68 7.13 -16.18 3.48
C SER A 68 7.82 -14.88 3.90
N ALA A 69 7.60 -13.79 3.15
CA ALA A 69 8.09 -12.45 3.48
C ALA A 69 7.06 -11.60 4.24
N GLN A 70 5.83 -12.07 4.45
CA GLN A 70 4.80 -11.33 5.17
C GLN A 70 4.93 -11.58 6.69
N THR A 71 4.80 -10.52 7.49
CA THR A 71 4.75 -10.58 8.96
C THR A 71 3.66 -9.67 9.50
N GLY A 72 3.10 -9.98 10.68
CA GLY A 72 2.11 -9.14 11.35
C GLY A 72 0.83 -9.89 11.72
N ASP A 73 -0.32 -9.29 11.44
CA ASP A 73 -1.65 -9.85 11.74
C ASP A 73 -1.90 -11.16 10.95
N PRO A 74 -2.50 -12.19 11.57
CA PRO A 74 -2.77 -13.47 10.89
C PRO A 74 -3.63 -13.35 9.63
N ARG A 75 -4.56 -12.38 9.56
CA ARG A 75 -5.38 -12.15 8.36
C ARG A 75 -4.54 -11.66 7.20
N TRP A 76 -3.56 -10.81 7.48
CA TRP A 76 -2.57 -10.36 6.49
C TRP A 76 -1.70 -11.53 6.07
N MET A 77 -1.03 -12.22 7.00
CA MET A 77 -0.10 -13.32 6.65
C MET A 77 -0.76 -14.51 5.94
N GLY A 78 -2.08 -14.71 6.11
CA GLY A 78 -2.83 -15.78 5.46
C GLY A 78 -3.14 -15.53 3.99
N MET A 79 -2.96 -14.32 3.47
CA MET A 79 -3.39 -13.98 2.11
C MET A 79 -2.29 -14.13 1.07
N SER A 80 -2.67 -14.38 -0.18
CA SER A 80 -1.78 -14.08 -1.31
C SER A 80 -1.80 -12.57 -1.54
N ALA A 81 -0.63 -12.02 -1.90
CA ALA A 81 -0.49 -10.60 -2.16
C ALA A 81 0.19 -10.43 -3.52
N HIS A 82 -0.52 -9.82 -4.45
CA HIS A 82 0.00 -9.44 -5.75
C HIS A 82 -0.09 -7.94 -5.92
N TYR A 83 0.85 -7.34 -6.64
CA TYR A 83 0.87 -5.90 -6.89
C TYR A 83 0.96 -5.61 -8.38
N ASP A 84 0.37 -4.50 -8.80
CA ASP A 84 0.52 -3.98 -10.16
C ASP A 84 1.58 -2.87 -10.17
N PRO A 85 2.71 -3.03 -10.89
CA PRO A 85 3.73 -1.99 -11.00
C PRO A 85 3.25 -0.66 -11.64
N ALA A 86 2.13 -0.68 -12.35
CA ALA A 86 1.54 0.51 -12.98
C ALA A 86 0.65 1.31 -12.02
N GLN A 87 0.27 0.74 -10.87
CA GLN A 87 -0.65 1.36 -9.92
C GLN A 87 0.04 1.75 -8.62
N VAL A 88 0.42 3.02 -8.52
CA VAL A 88 1.06 3.63 -7.36
C VAL A 88 0.21 4.79 -6.88
N TRP A 89 0.07 4.88 -5.56
CA TRP A 89 -0.62 5.94 -4.87
C TRP A 89 0.37 6.80 -4.11
N LYS A 90 0.27 8.13 -4.25
CA LYS A 90 1.01 9.10 -3.44
C LYS A 90 0.05 9.72 -2.45
N ALA A 91 0.35 9.58 -1.16
CA ALA A 91 -0.52 10.05 -0.09
C ALA A 91 0.30 10.64 1.06
N THR A 92 -0.23 11.69 1.69
CA THR A 92 0.36 12.24 2.92
C THR A 92 0.18 11.29 4.09
N HIS A 93 1.04 11.41 5.11
CA HIS A 93 0.93 10.60 6.34
C HIS A 93 -0.44 10.76 7.03
N LYS A 94 -1.02 11.96 6.95
CA LYS A 94 -2.36 12.25 7.45
C LYS A 94 -3.44 11.52 6.66
N ALA A 95 -3.34 11.49 5.33
CA ALA A 95 -4.28 10.79 4.46
C ALA A 95 -4.25 9.28 4.73
N VAL A 96 -3.05 8.70 4.80
CA VAL A 96 -2.82 7.28 5.12
C VAL A 96 -3.45 6.90 6.46
N GLN A 97 -3.21 7.70 7.51
CA GLN A 97 -3.77 7.43 8.83
C GLN A 97 -5.30 7.45 8.83
N ARG A 98 -5.92 8.39 8.09
CA ARG A 98 -7.39 8.48 7.97
C ARG A 98 -7.95 7.29 7.20
N ALA A 99 -7.37 6.95 6.06
CA ALA A 99 -7.81 5.82 5.24
C ALA A 99 -7.64 4.48 5.97
N ALA A 100 -6.56 4.30 6.74
CA ALA A 100 -6.35 3.11 7.56
C ALA A 100 -7.37 3.00 8.70
N THR A 101 -7.70 4.13 9.34
CA THR A 101 -8.73 4.18 10.39
C THR A 101 -10.11 3.82 9.83
N ALA A 102 -10.49 4.38 8.67
CA ALA A 102 -11.75 4.07 8.01
C ALA A 102 -11.84 2.59 7.56
N ALA A 103 -10.72 2.00 7.16
CA ALA A 103 -10.64 0.59 6.77
C ALA A 103 -10.61 -0.39 7.95
N ASN A 104 -10.68 0.10 9.20
CA ASN A 104 -10.50 -0.70 10.42
C ASN A 104 -9.21 -1.54 10.36
N ASP A 105 -8.11 -0.90 9.96
CA ASP A 105 -6.80 -1.55 9.91
C ASP A 105 -6.40 -2.08 11.29
N ARG A 106 -5.85 -3.30 11.31
CA ARG A 106 -5.42 -3.99 12.53
C ARG A 106 -3.91 -3.93 12.74
N SER A 107 -3.16 -3.35 11.79
CA SER A 107 -1.73 -3.08 11.98
C SER A 107 -1.57 -2.17 13.19
N SER A 108 -0.59 -2.44 14.03
CA SER A 108 -0.32 -1.59 15.20
C SER A 108 1.18 -1.41 15.38
N ALA A 109 1.58 -0.49 16.25
CA ALA A 109 3.00 -0.33 16.58
C ALA A 109 3.61 -1.61 17.19
N LYS A 110 2.80 -2.44 17.88
CA LYS A 110 3.24 -3.69 18.51
C LYS A 110 3.24 -4.88 17.55
N LEU A 111 2.31 -4.86 16.59
CA LEU A 111 2.16 -5.90 15.57
C LEU A 111 1.96 -5.23 14.21
N PRO A 112 3.01 -4.64 13.62
CA PRO A 112 2.89 -3.99 12.33
C PRO A 112 2.82 -5.06 11.24
N ASN A 113 1.88 -4.91 10.32
CA ASN A 113 1.91 -5.66 9.07
C ASN A 113 3.09 -5.19 8.24
N ARG A 114 3.97 -6.11 7.84
CA ARG A 114 5.15 -5.80 7.03
C ARG A 114 5.38 -6.84 5.94
N VAL A 115 6.16 -6.41 4.95
CA VAL A 115 6.91 -7.25 4.02
C VAL A 115 8.38 -7.12 4.37
N LYS A 116 9.10 -8.24 4.44
CA LYS A 116 10.55 -8.26 4.72
C LYS A 116 11.31 -7.42 3.68
N PRO A 117 12.34 -6.65 4.09
CA PRO A 117 13.02 -5.69 3.21
C PRO A 117 13.47 -6.26 1.87
N GLU A 118 14.02 -7.48 1.86
CA GLU A 118 14.52 -8.18 0.68
C GLU A 118 13.43 -8.53 -0.34
N ALA A 119 12.17 -8.56 0.08
CA ALA A 119 11.02 -8.85 -0.76
C ALA A 119 10.22 -7.58 -1.13
N VAL A 120 10.58 -6.41 -0.59
CA VAL A 120 9.92 -5.15 -0.96
C VAL A 120 10.43 -4.71 -2.33
N PRO A 121 9.57 -4.61 -3.36
CA PRO A 121 10.00 -4.22 -4.69
C PRO A 121 10.68 -2.86 -4.69
N GLU A 122 11.69 -2.70 -5.54
CA GLU A 122 12.39 -1.42 -5.66
C GLU A 122 11.49 -0.38 -6.33
N ARG A 123 11.60 0.87 -5.88
CA ARG A 123 10.87 2.00 -6.45
C ARG A 123 11.03 2.09 -7.98
N ALA A 124 12.21 1.76 -8.50
CA ALA A 124 12.51 1.78 -9.94
C ALA A 124 11.64 0.80 -10.77
N GLN A 125 11.01 -0.19 -10.13
CA GLN A 125 10.12 -1.14 -10.81
C GLN A 125 8.73 -0.55 -11.10
N PHE A 126 8.40 0.62 -10.54
CA PHE A 126 7.07 1.19 -10.63
C PHE A 126 7.01 2.36 -11.61
N SER A 127 5.94 2.40 -12.39
CA SER A 127 5.65 3.55 -13.24
C SER A 127 5.04 4.67 -12.39
N LEU A 128 5.84 5.68 -12.07
CA LEU A 128 5.36 6.82 -11.26
C LEU A 128 4.56 7.82 -12.09
N GLY A 129 4.53 7.70 -13.42
CA GLY A 129 3.71 8.51 -14.32
C GLY A 129 3.66 9.99 -13.93
N ASN A 130 2.46 10.50 -13.68
CA ASN A 130 2.19 11.90 -13.31
C ASN A 130 2.46 12.25 -11.82
N LEU A 131 2.89 11.31 -10.96
CA LEU A 131 3.08 11.55 -9.52
C LEU A 131 4.28 12.44 -9.17
N LEU A 132 5.13 12.72 -10.17
CA LEU A 132 6.34 13.54 -10.07
C LEU A 132 6.18 14.97 -10.59
N LYS A 133 4.98 15.37 -11.04
CA LYS A 133 4.68 16.75 -11.40
C LYS A 133 4.37 17.59 -10.16
#